data_AF-A0A2G1UMU3-F1
#
_entry.id   AF-A0A2G1UMU3-F1
#
_cell.length_a   1.000
_cell.length_b   1.000
_cell.length_c   1.000
_cell.angle_alpha   90.00
_cell.angle_beta   90.00
_cell.angle_gamma   90.00
#
_symmetry.space_group_name_H-M   'P 1'
#
loop_
_entity.id
_entity.type
_entity.pdbx_description
1 polymer ?
#
loop_
_entity_poly.entity_id
_entity_poly.type
_entity_poly.pdbx_seq_one_letter_code
_entity_poly.pdbx_strand_id
1 'polypeptide(L)'
;MAERKARVERNTLETQITVEINLDGSGNACFDTGVPFLEHMMDQIARHGLVDITITSKGDLHIDDHHTVEDIGITLGQAFKQAVGDKKGIRRYGHAYVPLDEALSRVVIDLSGRPGLIMDVPYTRGSVGGFDVDLFEEFFHGFVNHSMVTLHIDNLRGKNTHHQIETVFKAFGRALRMAIEMDERMAGITPSTKGSL
;
A
#
# COMPACT_ATOMS: atom_id res chain seq x y z
N MET A 1 2.24 -2.67 -24.44
CA MET A 1 1.60 -1.92 -23.33
C MET A 1 2.59 -0.86 -22.87
N ALA A 2 2.12 0.31 -22.44
CA ALA A 2 2.99 1.26 -21.77
C ALA A 2 3.57 0.62 -20.50
N GLU A 3 4.80 0.97 -20.12
CA GLU A 3 5.38 0.48 -18.87
C GLU A 3 4.51 0.91 -17.68
N ARG A 4 4.17 -0.03 -16.79
CA ARG A 4 3.36 0.25 -15.58
C ARG A 4 4.25 0.77 -14.46
N LYS A 5 4.90 1.89 -14.74
CA LYS A 5 5.83 2.61 -13.87
C LYS A 5 5.36 4.04 -13.66
N ALA A 6 5.68 4.61 -12.52
CA ALA A 6 5.43 6.01 -12.24
C ALA A 6 6.49 6.57 -11.28
N ARG A 7 6.79 7.86 -11.45
CA ARG A 7 7.57 8.66 -10.51
C ARG A 7 6.72 9.86 -10.11
N VAL A 8 6.53 10.06 -8.82
CA VAL A 8 5.80 11.19 -8.25
C VAL A 8 6.67 11.88 -7.23
N GLU A 9 6.68 13.21 -7.29
CA GLU A 9 7.35 14.08 -6.33
C GLU A 9 6.30 14.99 -5.71
N ARG A 10 6.25 15.03 -4.38
CA ARG A 10 5.32 15.84 -3.61
C ARG A 10 6.10 16.59 -2.54
N ASN A 11 5.96 17.91 -2.59
CA ASN A 11 6.76 18.81 -1.77
C ASN A 11 5.87 19.80 -1.02
N THR A 12 5.96 19.82 0.31
CA THR A 12 5.24 20.74 1.21
C THR A 12 6.23 21.53 2.07
N LEU A 13 5.73 22.24 3.08
CA LEU A 13 6.57 22.87 4.11
C LEU A 13 7.03 21.87 5.18
N GLU A 14 6.34 20.73 5.31
CA GLU A 14 6.56 19.70 6.33
C GLU A 14 7.41 18.55 5.76
N THR A 15 7.14 18.13 4.53
CA THR A 15 7.77 16.96 3.91
C THR A 15 8.18 17.20 2.45
N GLN A 16 9.30 16.57 2.04
CA GLN A 16 9.72 16.48 0.64
C GLN A 16 9.86 15.00 0.27
N ILE A 17 9.00 14.50 -0.61
CA ILE A 17 8.89 13.07 -0.90
C ILE A 17 8.98 12.79 -2.39
N THR A 18 9.80 11.81 -2.75
CA THR A 18 9.81 11.18 -4.08
C THR A 18 9.45 9.70 -3.94
N VAL A 19 8.52 9.24 -4.77
CA VAL A 19 8.17 7.82 -4.91
C VAL A 19 8.35 7.40 -6.37
N GLU A 20 9.04 6.28 -6.57
CA GLU A 20 9.11 5.56 -7.84
C GLU A 20 8.56 4.15 -7.66
N ILE A 21 7.70 3.71 -8.59
CA ILE A 21 7.16 2.35 -8.56
C ILE A 21 7.24 1.68 -9.93
N ASN A 22 7.39 0.36 -9.90
CA ASN A 22 7.19 -0.54 -11.03
C ASN A 22 6.24 -1.66 -10.62
N LEU A 23 5.03 -1.67 -11.20
CA LEU A 23 4.02 -2.69 -10.92
C LEU A 23 4.38 -4.06 -11.50
N ASP A 24 5.24 -4.09 -12.53
CA ASP A 24 5.81 -5.28 -13.16
C ASP A 24 7.22 -5.57 -12.63
N GLY A 25 7.38 -5.48 -11.31
CA GLY A 25 8.66 -5.58 -10.64
C GLY A 25 9.12 -7.00 -10.33
N SER A 26 10.16 -7.07 -9.53
CA SER A 26 10.69 -8.30 -8.93
C SER A 26 10.67 -8.27 -7.40
N GLY A 27 10.15 -7.19 -6.82
CA GLY A 27 10.07 -6.96 -5.39
C GLY A 27 11.32 -6.31 -4.81
N ASN A 28 12.01 -5.49 -5.61
CA ASN A 28 13.14 -4.69 -5.14
C ASN A 28 12.63 -3.45 -4.40
N ALA A 29 13.26 -3.11 -3.28
CA ALA A 29 12.89 -1.96 -2.49
C ALA A 29 14.12 -1.14 -2.10
N CYS A 30 13.96 0.18 -2.05
CA CYS A 30 14.95 1.11 -1.54
C CYS A 30 14.23 2.25 -0.82
N PHE A 31 14.45 2.37 0.49
CA PHE A 31 13.79 3.36 1.31
C PHE A 31 14.81 4.21 2.06
N ASP A 32 14.61 5.52 2.02
CA ASP A 32 15.30 6.51 2.82
C ASP A 32 14.25 7.52 3.31
N THR A 33 13.51 7.12 4.34
CA THR A 33 12.34 7.86 4.83
C THR A 33 12.55 8.50 6.19
N GLY A 34 13.54 7.98 6.93
CA GLY A 34 13.77 8.34 8.34
C GLY A 34 12.82 7.65 9.32
N VAL A 35 11.92 6.77 8.87
CA VAL A 35 10.95 6.04 9.71
C VAL A 35 11.15 4.52 9.57
N PRO A 36 12.13 3.92 10.28
CA PRO A 36 12.62 2.57 9.98
C PRO A 36 11.57 1.46 10.08
N PHE A 37 10.59 1.60 10.98
CA PHE A 37 9.54 0.60 11.12
C PHE A 37 8.55 0.62 9.94
N LEU A 38 8.25 1.81 9.40
CA LEU A 38 7.47 1.93 8.17
C LEU A 38 8.24 1.36 6.97
N GLU A 39 9.55 1.58 6.87
CA GLU A 39 10.39 1.00 5.82
C GLU A 39 10.31 -0.54 5.82
N HIS A 40 10.47 -1.15 7.00
CA HIS A 40 10.32 -2.60 7.16
C HIS A 40 8.92 -3.09 6.75
N MET A 41 7.87 -2.31 7.00
CA MET A 41 6.50 -2.63 6.56
C MET A 41 6.33 -2.50 5.05
N MET A 42 6.84 -1.43 4.44
CA MET A 42 6.78 -1.22 2.98
C MET A 42 7.62 -2.25 2.21
N ASP A 43 8.71 -2.76 2.80
CA ASP A 43 9.47 -3.89 2.27
C ASP A 43 8.58 -5.13 2.07
N GLN A 44 7.62 -5.36 2.97
CA GLN A 44 6.68 -6.48 2.83
C GLN A 44 5.76 -6.28 1.61
N ILE A 45 5.38 -5.03 1.30
CA ILE A 45 4.57 -4.70 0.12
C ILE A 45 5.36 -5.03 -1.14
N ALA A 46 6.60 -4.54 -1.26
CA ALA A 46 7.45 -4.80 -2.41
C ALA A 46 7.69 -6.30 -2.59
N ARG A 47 8.14 -6.97 -1.52
CA ARG A 47 8.53 -8.39 -1.56
C ARG A 47 7.37 -9.32 -1.88
N HIS A 48 6.22 -9.11 -1.26
CA HIS A 48 5.06 -9.99 -1.47
C HIS A 48 4.17 -9.56 -2.64
N GLY A 49 4.27 -8.29 -3.04
CA GLY A 49 3.61 -7.75 -4.22
C GLY A 49 4.35 -8.03 -5.53
N LEU A 50 5.66 -8.33 -5.47
CA LEU A 50 6.56 -8.28 -6.63
C LEU A 50 6.48 -6.95 -7.38
N VAL A 51 6.34 -5.87 -6.62
CA VAL A 51 6.39 -4.50 -7.13
C VAL A 51 7.72 -3.90 -6.69
N ASP A 52 8.40 -3.20 -7.59
CA ASP A 52 9.59 -2.47 -7.18
C ASP A 52 9.18 -1.10 -6.64
N ILE A 53 9.73 -0.68 -5.50
CA ILE A 53 9.37 0.57 -4.83
C ILE A 53 10.64 1.28 -4.37
N THR A 54 10.81 2.53 -4.77
CA THR A 54 11.83 3.43 -4.22
C THR A 54 11.15 4.62 -3.59
N ILE A 55 11.47 4.93 -2.32
CA ILE A 55 10.95 6.11 -1.63
C ILE A 55 12.08 6.86 -0.95
N THR A 56 12.16 8.16 -1.21
CA THR A 56 13.00 9.08 -0.46
C THR A 56 12.10 10.13 0.18
N SER A 57 12.27 10.37 1.48
CA SER A 57 11.54 11.38 2.24
C SER A 57 12.48 12.20 3.10
N LYS A 58 12.22 13.51 3.15
CA LYS A 58 12.73 14.39 4.19
C LYS A 58 11.54 15.07 4.86
N GLY A 59 11.18 14.61 6.04
CA GLY A 59 10.10 15.17 6.85
C GLY A 59 10.58 15.83 8.14
N ASP A 60 9.62 16.34 8.89
CA ASP A 60 9.76 17.05 10.16
C ASP A 60 9.70 16.12 11.38
N LEU A 61 10.43 14.99 11.33
CA LEU A 61 10.48 13.92 12.36
C LEU A 61 10.86 14.37 13.79
N HIS A 62 11.25 15.63 13.97
CA HIS A 62 11.49 16.24 15.27
C HIS A 62 10.18 16.69 15.96
N ILE A 63 9.08 16.78 15.21
CA ILE A 63 7.72 16.97 15.72
C ILE A 63 7.14 15.60 16.08
N ASP A 64 6.90 14.77 15.06
CA ASP A 64 6.55 13.35 15.15
C ASP A 64 6.67 12.70 13.74
N ASP A 65 6.24 11.44 13.60
CA ASP A 65 6.27 10.71 12.34
C ASP A 65 5.03 10.98 11.46
N HIS A 66 4.02 11.71 11.95
CA HIS A 66 2.67 11.76 11.35
C HIS A 66 2.68 12.28 9.92
N HIS A 67 3.19 13.51 9.72
CA HIS A 67 3.22 14.12 8.38
C HIS A 67 4.03 13.27 7.40
N THR A 68 5.14 12.68 7.86
CA THR A 68 5.97 11.82 7.02
C THR A 68 5.22 10.56 6.59
N VAL A 69 4.55 9.87 7.51
CA VAL A 69 3.82 8.62 7.22
C VAL A 69 2.61 8.89 6.34
N GLU A 70 1.81 9.91 6.64
CA GLU A 70 0.65 10.32 5.85
C GLU A 70 1.08 10.67 4.42
N ASP A 71 2.07 11.55 4.27
CA ASP A 71 2.47 12.06 2.96
C ASP A 71 3.17 10.99 2.11
N ILE A 72 3.84 10.01 2.73
CA ILE A 72 4.31 8.81 2.02
C ILE A 72 3.12 8.02 1.48
N GLY A 73 2.09 7.79 2.29
CA GLY A 73 0.85 7.13 1.86
C GLY A 73 0.20 7.84 0.68
N ILE A 74 0.06 9.18 0.76
CA ILE A 74 -0.45 10.04 -0.32
C ILE A 74 0.37 9.86 -1.60
N THR A 75 1.68 10.05 -1.52
CA THR A 75 2.56 10.07 -2.69
C THR A 75 2.64 8.70 -3.35
N LEU A 76 2.65 7.63 -2.55
CA LEU A 76 2.56 6.25 -3.03
C LEU A 76 1.22 5.98 -3.73
N GLY A 77 0.11 6.46 -3.17
CA GLY A 77 -1.21 6.34 -3.80
C GLY A 77 -1.29 7.05 -5.16
N GLN A 78 -0.71 8.24 -5.26
CA GLN A 78 -0.60 9.00 -6.51
C GLN A 78 0.23 8.25 -7.56
N ALA A 79 1.41 7.75 -7.18
CA ALA A 79 2.26 6.97 -8.06
C ALA A 79 1.55 5.69 -8.54
N PHE A 80 0.89 4.99 -7.61
CA PHE A 80 0.12 3.78 -7.92
C PHE A 80 -0.99 4.05 -8.94
N LYS A 81 -1.78 5.11 -8.76
CA LYS A 81 -2.83 5.50 -9.71
C LYS A 81 -2.27 5.76 -11.11
N GLN A 82 -1.12 6.45 -11.20
CA GLN A 82 -0.48 6.73 -12.48
C GLN A 82 0.02 5.43 -13.15
N ALA A 83 0.66 4.55 -12.40
CA ALA A 83 1.24 3.32 -12.94
C ALA A 83 0.18 2.28 -13.37
N VAL A 84 -0.97 2.23 -12.68
CA VAL A 84 -2.08 1.32 -13.05
C VAL A 84 -2.76 1.75 -14.36
N GLY A 85 -2.83 3.06 -14.63
CA GLY A 85 -3.39 3.59 -15.87
C GLY A 85 -4.91 3.32 -16.03
N ASP A 86 -5.33 2.88 -17.22
CA ASP A 86 -6.74 2.73 -17.59
C ASP A 86 -7.43 1.46 -17.05
N LYS A 87 -6.68 0.65 -16.28
CA LYS A 87 -7.16 -0.59 -15.63
C LYS A 87 -7.72 -1.63 -16.59
N LYS A 88 -7.42 -1.56 -17.90
CA LYS A 88 -7.91 -2.58 -18.84
C LYS A 88 -7.11 -3.86 -18.74
N GLY A 89 -7.82 -4.98 -18.72
CA GLY A 89 -7.24 -6.31 -18.71
C GLY A 89 -6.57 -6.74 -17.41
N ILE A 90 -6.70 -5.99 -16.33
CA ILE A 90 -6.28 -6.45 -14.99
C ILE A 90 -7.42 -7.22 -14.32
N ARG A 91 -7.08 -8.03 -13.31
CA ARG A 91 -8.07 -8.74 -12.48
C ARG A 91 -8.97 -7.83 -11.67
N ARG A 92 -8.53 -6.59 -11.39
CA ARG A 92 -9.21 -5.53 -10.62
C ARG A 92 -9.38 -5.84 -9.13
N TYR A 93 -9.74 -7.07 -8.79
CA TYR A 93 -9.94 -7.53 -7.43
C TYR A 93 -8.76 -8.36 -6.97
N GLY A 94 -8.38 -8.17 -5.73
CA GLY A 94 -7.36 -8.99 -5.07
C GLY A 94 -7.73 -9.24 -3.63
N HIS A 95 -7.33 -10.40 -3.12
CA HIS A 95 -7.45 -10.70 -1.70
C HIS A 95 -6.32 -11.62 -1.25
N ALA A 96 -5.97 -11.54 0.03
CA ALA A 96 -5.03 -12.45 0.63
C ALA A 96 -5.34 -12.65 2.11
N TYR A 97 -5.07 -13.87 2.58
CA TYR A 97 -4.96 -14.20 4.00
C TYR A 97 -3.51 -14.53 4.27
N VAL A 98 -2.91 -13.88 5.27
CA VAL A 98 -1.50 -14.10 5.61
C VAL A 98 -1.33 -14.26 7.12
N PRO A 99 -0.76 -15.38 7.58
CA PRO A 99 -0.36 -15.54 8.96
C PRO A 99 1.08 -15.06 9.19
N LEU A 100 1.38 -14.75 10.46
CA LEU A 100 2.72 -14.67 11.02
C LEU A 100 2.61 -15.13 12.46
N ASP A 101 3.13 -16.32 12.74
CA ASP A 101 2.95 -17.03 14.00
C ASP A 101 1.48 -17.09 14.44
N GLU A 102 1.12 -16.41 15.54
CA GLU A 102 -0.23 -16.41 16.09
C GLU A 102 -1.17 -15.38 15.43
N ALA A 103 -0.63 -14.45 14.63
CA ALA A 103 -1.41 -13.45 13.93
C ALA A 103 -1.90 -13.96 12.57
N LEU A 104 -3.09 -13.52 12.17
CA LEU A 104 -3.66 -13.77 10.85
C LEU A 104 -4.45 -12.55 10.40
N SER A 105 -4.09 -12.02 9.24
CA SER A 105 -4.79 -10.87 8.63
C SER A 105 -5.36 -11.23 7.26
N ARG A 106 -6.47 -10.58 6.92
CA ARG A 106 -7.11 -10.58 5.61
C ARG A 106 -7.03 -9.18 5.03
N VAL A 107 -6.67 -9.08 3.76
CA VAL A 107 -6.76 -7.84 2.99
C VAL A 107 -7.50 -8.09 1.69
N VAL A 108 -8.43 -7.20 1.34
CA VAL A 108 -9.21 -7.23 0.10
C VAL A 108 -9.14 -5.87 -0.57
N ILE A 109 -8.81 -5.84 -1.87
CA ILE A 109 -8.70 -4.60 -2.66
C ILE A 109 -9.56 -4.70 -3.92
N ASP A 110 -10.27 -3.60 -4.24
CA ASP A 110 -10.92 -3.35 -5.52
C ASP A 110 -10.30 -2.09 -6.13
N LEU A 111 -9.72 -2.20 -7.32
CA LEU A 111 -9.21 -1.08 -8.13
C LEU A 111 -10.36 -0.29 -8.76
N SER A 112 -11.23 0.22 -7.88
CA SER A 112 -12.63 0.52 -8.16
C SER A 112 -12.87 1.89 -8.77
N GLY A 113 -11.88 2.79 -8.67
CA GLY A 113 -12.04 4.21 -8.96
C GLY A 113 -12.74 4.99 -7.82
N ARG A 114 -13.00 4.35 -6.68
CA ARG A 114 -13.70 4.94 -5.53
C ARG A 114 -12.86 4.74 -4.27
N PRO A 115 -12.37 5.82 -3.64
CA PRO A 115 -11.64 5.71 -2.38
C PRO A 115 -12.58 5.19 -1.28
N GLY A 116 -12.12 4.22 -0.52
CA GLY A 116 -12.79 3.75 0.69
C GLY A 116 -11.88 2.81 1.48
N LEU A 117 -11.70 3.09 2.77
CA LEU A 117 -10.93 2.27 3.69
C LEU A 117 -11.86 1.74 4.78
N ILE A 118 -11.79 0.44 5.03
CA ILE A 118 -12.34 -0.20 6.23
C ILE A 118 -11.18 -0.96 6.86
N MET A 119 -10.79 -0.59 8.06
CA MET A 119 -9.66 -1.20 8.77
C MET A 119 -10.11 -1.60 10.17
N ASP A 120 -9.97 -2.88 10.49
CA ASP A 120 -10.21 -3.42 11.83
C ASP A 120 -8.99 -4.25 12.26
N VAL A 121 -8.11 -3.62 13.01
CA VAL A 121 -6.90 -4.24 13.54
C VAL A 121 -6.84 -3.97 15.04
N PRO A 122 -7.24 -4.94 15.89
CA PRO A 122 -7.24 -4.76 17.33
C PRO A 122 -5.81 -4.87 17.89
N TYR A 123 -5.01 -3.82 17.68
CA TYR A 123 -3.63 -3.75 18.15
C TYR A 123 -3.55 -3.98 19.66
N THR A 124 -2.67 -4.90 20.07
CA THR A 124 -2.49 -5.20 21.50
C THR A 124 -1.62 -4.18 22.24
N ARG A 125 -0.94 -3.29 21.52
CA ARG A 125 -0.09 -2.20 22.04
C ARG A 125 -0.25 -0.97 21.14
N GLY A 126 -0.11 0.23 21.71
CA GLY A 126 -0.13 1.49 20.95
C GLY A 126 1.17 1.81 20.21
N SER A 127 2.25 1.06 20.42
CA SER A 127 3.51 1.29 19.70
C SER A 127 4.37 0.05 19.53
N VAL A 128 5.22 0.06 18.50
CA VAL A 128 6.24 -0.96 18.22
C VAL A 128 7.56 -0.28 17.88
N GLY A 129 8.60 -0.48 18.69
CA GLY A 129 9.92 0.09 18.42
C GLY A 129 9.96 1.62 18.42
N GLY A 130 8.99 2.28 19.06
CA GLY A 130 8.84 3.75 19.05
C GLY A 130 7.87 4.28 18.00
N PHE A 131 7.44 3.46 17.04
CA PHE A 131 6.44 3.83 16.04
C PHE A 131 5.02 3.73 16.61
N ASP A 132 4.23 4.78 16.44
CA ASP A 132 2.81 4.82 16.82
C ASP A 132 1.94 4.04 15.82
N VAL A 133 1.19 3.05 16.32
CA VAL A 133 0.42 2.14 15.45
C VAL A 133 -0.76 2.80 14.76
N ASP A 134 -1.24 3.94 15.28
CA ASP A 134 -2.37 4.67 14.69
C ASP A 134 -1.98 5.26 13.31
N LEU A 135 -0.69 5.53 13.09
CA LEU A 135 -0.16 6.05 11.82
C LEU A 135 -0.32 5.07 10.65
N PHE A 136 -0.56 3.78 10.89
CA PHE A 136 -0.88 2.85 9.81
C PHE A 136 -2.24 3.14 9.17
N GLU A 137 -3.22 3.59 9.95
CA GLU A 137 -4.51 4.01 9.39
C GLU A 137 -4.34 5.26 8.52
N GLU A 138 -3.52 6.23 8.95
CA GLU A 138 -3.18 7.43 8.17
C GLU A 138 -2.43 7.09 6.87
N PHE A 139 -1.45 6.18 6.93
CA PHE A 139 -0.77 5.67 5.73
C PHE A 139 -1.76 5.09 4.71
N PHE A 140 -2.68 4.22 5.16
CA PHE A 140 -3.66 3.59 4.27
C PHE A 140 -4.73 4.57 3.80
N HIS A 141 -5.13 5.55 4.61
CA HIS A 141 -6.01 6.64 4.18
C HIS A 141 -5.37 7.48 3.08
N GLY A 142 -4.12 7.92 3.29
CA GLY A 142 -3.32 8.62 2.29
C GLY A 142 -3.26 7.84 0.98
N PHE A 143 -2.94 6.54 1.05
CA PHE A 143 -2.90 5.65 -0.10
C PHE A 143 -4.24 5.54 -0.81
N VAL A 144 -5.31 5.18 -0.08
CA VAL A 144 -6.65 4.92 -0.64
C VAL A 144 -7.24 6.15 -1.32
N ASN A 145 -7.12 7.32 -0.68
CA ASN A 145 -7.66 8.58 -1.19
C ASN A 145 -7.01 8.99 -2.51
N HIS A 146 -5.73 8.64 -2.72
CA HIS A 146 -4.98 9.08 -3.90
C HIS A 146 -4.79 7.99 -4.96
N SER A 147 -4.90 6.71 -4.58
CA SER A 147 -4.93 5.57 -5.50
C SER A 147 -6.32 5.32 -6.11
N MET A 148 -7.38 5.86 -5.51
CA MET A 148 -8.78 5.67 -5.92
C MET A 148 -9.21 4.19 -5.88
N VAL A 149 -8.86 3.50 -4.81
CA VAL A 149 -9.19 2.08 -4.59
C VAL A 149 -10.11 1.91 -3.39
N THR A 150 -10.82 0.79 -3.34
CA THR A 150 -11.51 0.37 -2.12
C THR A 150 -10.69 -0.71 -1.44
N LEU A 151 -10.41 -0.55 -0.15
CA LEU A 151 -9.52 -1.40 0.64
C LEU A 151 -10.20 -1.82 1.94
N HIS A 152 -10.19 -3.12 2.20
CA HIS A 152 -10.62 -3.71 3.47
C HIS A 152 -9.44 -4.44 4.11
N ILE A 153 -9.18 -4.15 5.37
CA ILE A 153 -8.10 -4.73 6.16
C ILE A 153 -8.70 -5.26 7.46
N ASP A 154 -8.50 -6.54 7.75
CA ASP A 154 -8.93 -7.17 9.00
C ASP A 154 -7.77 -7.96 9.60
N ASN A 155 -7.45 -7.73 10.87
CA ASN A 155 -6.68 -8.70 11.64
C ASN A 155 -7.64 -9.64 12.38
N LEU A 156 -7.75 -10.88 11.89
CA LEU A 156 -8.71 -11.87 12.38
C LEU A 156 -8.34 -12.43 13.75
N ARG A 157 -7.04 -12.40 14.09
CA ARG A 157 -6.46 -12.76 15.38
C ARG A 157 -5.00 -12.31 15.43
N GLY A 158 -4.48 -12.13 16.63
CA GLY A 158 -3.07 -11.88 16.91
C GLY A 158 -2.85 -11.52 18.37
N LYS A 159 -1.61 -11.61 18.85
CA LYS A 159 -1.25 -11.20 20.22
C LYS A 159 -0.08 -10.23 20.22
N ASN A 160 0.87 -10.42 19.32
CA ASN A 160 1.99 -9.54 19.12
C ASN A 160 1.62 -8.47 18.09
N THR A 161 1.63 -7.20 18.49
CA THR A 161 1.34 -6.05 17.64
C THR A 161 2.19 -6.01 16.37
N HIS A 162 3.47 -6.36 16.47
CA HIS A 162 4.35 -6.46 15.30
C HIS A 162 3.80 -7.48 14.31
N HIS A 163 3.40 -8.67 14.80
CA HIS A 163 2.85 -9.71 13.94
C HIS A 163 1.51 -9.29 13.32
N GLN A 164 0.67 -8.58 14.08
CA GLN A 164 -0.58 -8.02 13.56
C GLN A 164 -0.33 -7.07 12.39
N ILE A 165 0.61 -6.12 12.53
CA ILE A 165 0.95 -5.15 11.49
C ILE A 165 1.60 -5.85 10.30
N GLU A 166 2.64 -6.66 10.53
CA GLU A 166 3.40 -7.27 9.44
C GLU A 166 2.52 -8.22 8.60
N THR A 167 1.58 -8.92 9.21
CA THR A 167 0.60 -9.72 8.44
C THR A 167 -0.31 -8.89 7.57
N VAL A 168 -0.73 -7.69 8.01
CA VAL A 168 -1.51 -6.74 7.19
C VAL A 168 -0.70 -6.33 5.96
N PHE A 169 0.54 -5.89 6.13
CA PHE A 169 1.37 -5.42 5.01
C PHE A 169 1.72 -6.56 4.03
N LYS A 170 2.00 -7.77 4.53
CA LYS A 170 2.18 -8.96 3.67
C LYS A 170 0.92 -9.31 2.90
N ALA A 171 -0.25 -9.27 3.55
CA ALA A 171 -1.53 -9.53 2.90
C ALA A 171 -1.87 -8.45 1.87
N PHE A 172 -1.61 -7.18 2.19
CA PHE A 172 -1.77 -6.07 1.26
C PHE A 172 -0.91 -6.24 0.01
N GLY A 173 0.39 -6.54 0.15
CA GLY A 173 1.26 -6.81 -1.00
C GLY A 173 0.71 -7.93 -1.90
N ARG A 174 0.29 -9.06 -1.32
CA ARG A 174 -0.28 -10.19 -2.10
C ARG A 174 -1.62 -9.84 -2.76
N ALA A 175 -2.50 -9.14 -2.05
CA ALA A 175 -3.80 -8.72 -2.59
C ALA A 175 -3.60 -7.71 -3.74
N LEU A 176 -2.67 -6.75 -3.57
CA LEU A 176 -2.30 -5.78 -4.58
C LEU A 176 -1.81 -6.47 -5.85
N ARG A 177 -0.86 -7.40 -5.72
CA ARG A 177 -0.35 -8.22 -6.83
C ARG A 177 -1.48 -8.91 -7.59
N MET A 178 -2.37 -9.58 -6.86
CA MET A 178 -3.50 -10.27 -7.48
C MET A 178 -4.38 -9.30 -8.27
N ALA A 179 -4.65 -8.10 -7.75
CA ALA A 179 -5.52 -7.12 -8.39
C ALA A 179 -4.92 -6.49 -9.65
N ILE A 180 -3.60 -6.27 -9.65
CA ILE A 180 -2.88 -5.66 -10.77
C ILE A 180 -2.43 -6.69 -11.82
N GLU A 181 -2.44 -7.98 -11.52
CA GLU A 181 -2.09 -9.02 -12.50
C GLU A 181 -3.00 -8.96 -13.73
N MET A 182 -2.40 -9.15 -14.89
CA MET A 182 -3.13 -9.26 -16.15
C MET A 182 -3.99 -10.52 -16.15
N ASP A 183 -5.24 -10.37 -16.54
CA ASP A 183 -6.16 -11.47 -16.79
C ASP A 183 -6.23 -11.70 -18.31
N GLU A 184 -5.66 -12.81 -18.77
CA GLU A 184 -5.64 -13.22 -20.18
C GLU A 184 -7.05 -13.24 -20.80
N ARG A 185 -8.08 -13.54 -20.01
CA ARG A 185 -9.47 -13.60 -20.46
C ARG A 185 -10.17 -12.23 -20.49
N MET A 186 -9.56 -11.21 -19.91
CA MET A 186 -10.05 -9.83 -19.91
C MET A 186 -9.15 -8.88 -20.72
N ALA A 187 -8.20 -9.41 -21.51
CA ALA A 187 -7.23 -8.60 -22.26
C ALA A 187 -7.90 -7.45 -23.05
N GLY A 188 -7.50 -6.20 -22.74
CA GLY A 188 -8.04 -5.00 -23.38
C GLY A 188 -9.46 -4.59 -22.97
N ILE A 189 -10.10 -5.35 -22.08
CA ILE A 189 -11.46 -5.11 -21.59
C ILE A 189 -11.39 -4.38 -20.24
N THR A 190 -12.21 -3.35 -20.05
CA THR A 190 -12.39 -2.72 -18.73
C THR A 190 -13.19 -3.68 -17.84
N PRO A 191 -12.69 -4.11 -16.68
CA PRO A 191 -13.37 -5.07 -15.80
C PRO A 191 -14.51 -4.40 -15.00
N SER A 192 -15.49 -3.82 -15.71
CA SER A 192 -16.62 -3.08 -15.15
C SER A 192 -17.82 -3.15 -16.08
N THR A 193 -18.98 -3.49 -15.53
CA THR A 193 -20.25 -3.48 -16.27
C THR A 193 -20.69 -2.08 -16.69
N LYS A 194 -20.16 -1.03 -16.06
CA LYS A 194 -20.42 0.38 -16.43
C LYS A 194 -19.57 0.86 -17.61
N GLY A 195 -18.59 0.08 -18.05
CA GLY A 195 -17.65 0.45 -19.12
C GLY A 195 -16.51 1.39 -18.69
N SER A 196 -16.48 1.85 -17.43
CA SER A 196 -15.45 2.73 -16.87
C SER A 196 -15.11 2.41 -15.40
N LEU A 197 -13.93 2.86 -14.97
CA LEU A 197 -13.30 2.72 -13.64
C LEU A 197 -12.39 3.91 -13.32
#